data_AF-A0A160T5P8-F1
#
_entry.id   AF-A0A160T5P8-F1
#
_cell.length_a   1.000
_cell.length_b   1.000
_cell.length_c   1.000
_cell.angle_alpha   90.00
_cell.angle_beta   90.00
_cell.angle_gamma   90.00
#
_symmetry.space_group_name_H-M   'P 1'
#
loop_
_entity.id
_entity.type
_entity.pdbx_description
1 polymer ?
#
loop_
_entity_poly.entity_id
_entity_poly.type
_entity_poly.pdbx_seq_one_letter_code
_entity_poly.pdbx_strand_id
1 'polypeptide(L)'
;MRDAILKRDWLLVLGLFVMTLLVSAAFWAVLPGEYRENQSSDYLLNYEPVARAIAAGQGITQDGAIAMRYPPGFAIVLAGTFRLGDALGVGDAAMLVALRLLCAGLSVVLVYGLARLVWSPGLALLPALAWMTYPFFLWLTKQPNSEVPFIPVLYAGIYLFWRAALRGYRGPRAWAHYLGAGALLGAAMLIRPAAIGLSLVAAIILMAVVIAPVRSRLAYAALVILGSILVILPWEAAVYAETGEIIPLSSGGAMTIHDGLTFLAVPKEYRREVAVPADVADLMWTIHERRDETATTGGVLRVIAEEARAAPSAFAKLMGIKVVRSWYGIDSRILEMPTIALQLVYLALIGWGSVYTWRAGGALRRLTAGNWLIVLYFWGMTLLVVPLLRYMAPVMGLLLIALPGVYLSLVARRARPAPATRAVSPDY
;
A
#
# COMPACT_ATOMS: atom_id res chain seq x y z
N MET A 1 -2.36 -29.40 -24.47
CA MET A 1 -3.25 -28.26 -24.09
C MET A 1 -2.75 -27.49 -22.86
N ARG A 2 -2.39 -28.15 -21.75
CA ARG A 2 -1.84 -27.49 -20.55
C ARG A 2 -0.57 -26.66 -20.81
N ASP A 3 0.35 -27.17 -21.63
CA ASP A 3 1.61 -26.47 -21.93
C ASP A 3 1.41 -25.23 -22.80
N ALA A 4 0.44 -25.26 -23.71
CA ALA A 4 0.07 -24.10 -24.53
C ALA A 4 -0.54 -22.97 -23.67
N ILE A 5 -1.37 -23.33 -22.67
CA ILE A 5 -1.93 -22.37 -21.71
C ILE A 5 -0.82 -21.78 -20.83
N LEU A 6 0.10 -22.61 -20.35
CA LEU A 6 1.25 -22.15 -19.57
C LEU A 6 2.16 -21.23 -20.38
N LYS A 7 2.51 -21.59 -21.62
CA LYS A 7 3.29 -20.72 -22.53
C LYS A 7 2.60 -19.37 -22.73
N ARG A 8 1.30 -19.36 -22.98
CA ARG A 8 0.54 -18.11 -23.16
C ARG A 8 0.55 -17.24 -21.91
N ASP A 9 0.34 -17.83 -20.73
CA ASP A 9 0.37 -17.08 -19.47
C ASP A 9 1.78 -16.50 -19.19
N TRP A 10 2.85 -17.23 -19.52
CA TRP A 10 4.22 -16.71 -19.42
C TRP A 10 4.50 -15.53 -20.36
N LEU A 11 4.06 -15.62 -21.61
CA LEU A 11 4.19 -14.53 -22.57
C LEU A 11 3.41 -13.28 -22.13
N LEU A 12 2.23 -13.46 -21.53
CA LEU A 12 1.46 -12.36 -20.96
C LEU A 12 2.19 -11.71 -19.77
N VAL A 13 2.77 -12.51 -18.87
CA VAL A 13 3.56 -12.01 -17.74
C VAL A 13 4.76 -11.21 -18.22
N LEU A 14 5.53 -11.74 -19.16
CA LEU A 14 6.68 -11.05 -19.74
C LEU A 14 6.25 -9.78 -20.47
N GLY A 15 5.19 -9.86 -21.27
CA GLY A 15 4.62 -8.71 -21.97
C GLY A 15 4.17 -7.60 -21.03
N LEU A 16 3.45 -7.93 -19.95
CA LEU A 16 3.06 -6.96 -18.92
C LEU A 16 4.26 -6.32 -18.24
N PHE A 17 5.28 -7.11 -17.91
CA PHE A 17 6.50 -6.60 -17.29
C PHE A 17 7.19 -5.57 -18.20
N VAL A 18 7.46 -5.95 -19.46
CA VAL A 18 8.11 -5.08 -20.45
C VAL A 18 7.27 -3.83 -20.73
N MET A 19 5.96 -3.98 -20.94
CA MET A 19 5.05 -2.85 -21.15
C MET A 19 5.03 -1.89 -19.97
N THR A 20 5.12 -2.39 -18.74
CA THR A 20 5.20 -1.54 -17.55
C THR A 20 6.47 -0.71 -17.56
N LEU A 21 7.60 -1.29 -17.97
CA LEU A 21 8.85 -0.53 -18.08
C LEU A 21 8.72 0.61 -19.09
N LEU A 22 8.13 0.33 -20.25
CA LEU A 22 7.91 1.32 -21.32
C LEU A 22 6.96 2.42 -20.88
N VAL A 23 5.83 2.07 -20.24
CA VAL A 23 4.84 3.05 -19.75
C VAL A 23 5.44 3.93 -18.65
N SER A 24 6.16 3.35 -17.69
CA SER A 24 6.83 4.11 -16.63
C SER A 24 7.91 5.03 -17.18
N ALA A 25 8.77 4.54 -18.08
CA ALA A 25 9.80 5.35 -18.71
C ALA A 25 9.20 6.49 -19.56
N ALA A 26 8.16 6.20 -20.35
CA ALA A 26 7.46 7.21 -21.13
C ALA A 26 6.82 8.27 -20.23
N PHE A 27 6.14 7.85 -19.15
CA PHE A 27 5.56 8.78 -18.18
C PHE A 27 6.63 9.70 -17.57
N TRP A 28 7.77 9.17 -17.15
CA TRP A 28 8.85 10.01 -16.58
C TRP A 28 9.48 10.94 -17.61
N ALA A 29 9.60 10.51 -18.86
CA ALA A 29 10.19 11.31 -19.94
C ALA A 29 9.33 12.53 -20.31
N VAL A 30 8.00 12.42 -20.21
CA VAL A 30 7.07 13.51 -20.55
C VAL A 30 6.80 14.48 -19.40
N LEU A 31 7.29 14.20 -18.19
CA LEU A 31 7.11 15.11 -17.05
C LEU A 31 7.89 16.42 -17.27
N PRO A 32 7.29 17.58 -16.91
CA PRO A 32 8.00 18.85 -16.77
C PRO A 32 9.29 18.70 -15.96
N GLY A 33 10.33 19.49 -16.27
CA GLY A 33 11.64 19.42 -15.60
C GLY A 33 11.54 19.46 -14.08
N GLU A 34 10.72 20.37 -13.55
CA GLU A 34 10.43 20.52 -12.11
C GLU A 34 9.88 19.26 -11.43
N TYR A 35 9.22 18.36 -12.16
CA TYR A 35 8.65 17.12 -11.62
C TYR A 35 9.55 15.90 -11.82
N ARG A 36 10.57 16.01 -12.69
CA ARG A 36 11.56 14.94 -12.91
C ARG A 36 12.57 14.84 -11.77
N GLU A 37 12.83 15.93 -11.08
CA GLU A 37 13.76 15.96 -9.95
C GLU A 37 13.25 15.13 -8.75
N ASN A 38 14.20 14.59 -7.99
CA ASN A 38 13.91 13.87 -6.76
C ASN A 38 13.56 14.86 -5.65
N GLN A 39 12.32 14.80 -5.18
CA GLN A 39 11.79 15.68 -4.13
C GLN A 39 11.64 14.93 -2.80
N SER A 40 12.19 13.71 -2.68
CA SER A 40 12.03 12.87 -1.49
C SER A 40 13.01 13.27 -0.39
N SER A 41 12.56 14.10 0.55
CA SER A 41 13.33 14.44 1.75
C SER A 41 13.65 13.22 2.61
N ASP A 42 12.71 12.27 2.71
CA ASP A 42 12.90 11.04 3.48
C ASP A 42 14.08 10.22 2.92
N TYR A 43 14.19 10.15 1.58
CA TYR A 43 15.30 9.50 0.90
C TYR A 43 16.64 10.19 1.20
N LEU A 44 16.74 11.50 0.93
CA LEU A 44 18.00 12.23 1.04
C LEU A 44 18.51 12.32 2.48
N LEU A 45 17.61 12.55 3.43
CA LEU A 45 17.99 12.84 4.82
C LEU A 45 18.09 11.60 5.72
N ASN A 46 17.50 10.47 5.32
CA ASN A 46 17.42 9.30 6.21
C ASN A 46 17.78 8.00 5.50
N TYR A 47 17.16 7.69 4.35
CA TYR A 47 17.38 6.37 3.73
C TYR A 47 18.73 6.24 3.02
N GLU A 48 19.13 7.25 2.24
CA GLU A 48 20.40 7.22 1.51
C GLU A 48 21.61 7.19 2.45
N PRO A 49 21.73 8.05 3.48
CA PRO A 49 22.87 8.01 4.40
C PRO A 49 23.04 6.64 5.07
N VAL A 50 21.95 6.04 5.55
CA VAL A 50 21.97 4.70 6.17
C VAL A 50 22.33 3.63 5.14
N ALA A 51 21.80 3.70 3.92
CA ALA A 51 22.14 2.77 2.85
C ALA A 51 23.64 2.82 2.48
N ARG A 52 24.24 4.02 2.47
CA ARG A 52 25.67 4.21 2.25
C ARG A 52 26.50 3.62 3.40
N ALA A 53 26.10 3.85 4.65
CA ALA A 53 26.74 3.25 5.80
C ALA A 53 26.73 1.71 5.75
N ILE A 54 25.58 1.10 5.41
CA ILE A 54 25.47 -0.34 5.20
C ILE A 54 26.39 -0.82 4.06
N ALA A 55 26.39 -0.12 2.92
CA ALA A 55 27.22 -0.47 1.77
C ALA A 55 28.72 -0.40 2.09
N ALA A 56 29.13 0.55 2.94
CA ALA A 56 30.50 0.73 3.44
C ALA A 56 30.87 -0.24 4.58
N GLY A 57 29.96 -1.09 5.04
CA GLY A 57 30.21 -2.04 6.13
C GLY A 57 30.14 -1.43 7.53
N GLN A 58 29.57 -0.24 7.68
CA GLN A 58 29.41 0.49 8.96
C GLN A 58 28.14 0.10 9.73
N GLY A 59 27.35 -0.84 9.20
CA GLY A 59 26.08 -1.27 9.80
C GLY A 59 24.91 -0.35 9.49
N ILE A 60 23.80 -0.53 10.22
CA ILE A 60 22.56 0.25 10.07
C ILE A 60 22.66 1.50 10.96
N THR A 61 23.51 2.44 10.56
CA THR A 61 23.85 3.61 11.36
C THR A 61 23.59 4.91 10.62
N GLN A 62 23.30 5.97 11.39
CA GLN A 62 23.20 7.35 10.93
C GLN A 62 23.86 8.22 12.00
N ASP A 63 24.79 9.09 11.58
CA ASP A 63 25.54 9.99 12.47
C ASP A 63 26.24 9.26 13.64
N GLY A 64 26.71 8.03 13.38
CA GLY A 64 27.43 7.21 14.35
C GLY A 64 26.55 6.42 15.34
N ALA A 65 25.23 6.60 15.32
CA ALA A 65 24.27 5.87 16.15
C ALA A 65 23.43 4.90 15.31
N ILE A 66 22.79 3.93 15.97
CA ILE A 66 21.82 3.04 15.29
C ILE A 66 20.66 3.86 14.70
N ALA A 67 20.36 3.64 13.41
CA ALA A 67 19.34 4.43 12.71
C ALA A 67 17.93 3.90 13.01
N MET A 68 17.26 4.49 14.02
CA MET A 68 15.97 3.99 14.51
C MET A 68 14.75 4.71 13.92
N ARG A 69 14.95 5.82 13.20
CA ARG A 69 13.84 6.65 12.72
C ARG A 69 12.94 5.88 11.76
N TYR A 70 13.52 5.09 10.85
CA TYR A 70 12.80 4.22 9.93
C TYR A 70 13.32 2.80 10.05
N PRO A 71 12.49 1.77 9.75
CA PRO A 71 12.97 0.41 9.76
C PRO A 71 13.93 0.19 8.58
N PRO A 72 14.83 -0.80 8.68
CA PRO A 72 16.03 -0.86 7.84
C PRO A 72 15.79 -1.43 6.45
N GLY A 73 14.63 -2.03 6.19
CA GLY A 73 14.38 -2.83 4.98
C GLY A 73 14.59 -2.03 3.69
N PHE A 74 14.16 -0.76 3.65
CA PHE A 74 14.41 0.07 2.46
C PHE A 74 15.90 0.44 2.31
N ALA A 75 16.56 0.81 3.41
CA ALA A 75 17.99 1.14 3.39
C ALA A 75 18.85 -0.07 2.98
N ILE A 76 18.48 -1.28 3.41
CA ILE A 76 19.13 -2.53 2.99
C ILE A 76 18.96 -2.77 1.48
N VAL A 77 17.76 -2.56 0.93
CA VAL A 77 17.52 -2.67 -0.52
C VAL A 77 18.36 -1.66 -1.30
N LEU A 78 18.45 -0.42 -0.83
CA LEU A 78 19.29 0.62 -1.44
C LEU A 78 20.78 0.27 -1.35
N ALA A 79 21.26 -0.20 -0.20
CA ALA A 79 22.65 -0.62 -0.03
C ALA A 79 23.04 -1.74 -0.98
N GLY A 80 22.17 -2.75 -1.14
CA GLY A 80 22.36 -3.81 -2.13
C GLY A 80 22.36 -3.28 -3.57
N THR A 81 21.54 -2.26 -3.85
CA THR A 81 21.48 -1.60 -5.17
C THR A 81 22.76 -0.84 -5.49
N PHE A 82 23.32 -0.09 -4.53
CA PHE A 82 24.59 0.63 -4.69
C PHE A 82 25.76 -0.33 -4.86
N ARG A 83 25.88 -1.35 -4.00
CA ARG A 83 26.95 -2.37 -4.12
C ARG A 83 26.91 -3.13 -5.45
N LEU A 84 25.71 -3.41 -5.96
CA LEU A 84 25.56 -4.02 -7.28
C LEU A 84 25.97 -3.06 -8.39
N GLY A 85 25.69 -1.77 -8.25
CA GLY A 85 26.18 -0.72 -9.14
C GLY A 85 27.70 -0.68 -9.21
N ASP A 86 28.36 -0.63 -8.04
CA ASP A 86 29.82 -0.64 -7.93
C ASP A 86 30.42 -1.89 -8.60
N ALA A 87 29.83 -3.07 -8.35
CA ALA A 87 30.29 -4.33 -8.92
C ALA A 87 30.12 -4.41 -10.46
N LEU A 88 29.12 -3.74 -11.01
CA LEU A 88 28.84 -3.70 -12.45
C LEU A 88 29.46 -2.49 -13.17
N GLY A 89 30.08 -1.56 -12.44
CA GLY A 89 30.55 -0.29 -12.98
C GLY A 89 29.42 0.63 -13.46
N VAL A 90 28.23 0.52 -12.85
CA VAL A 90 27.03 1.30 -13.20
C VAL A 90 26.75 2.31 -12.09
N GLY A 91 26.66 3.60 -12.42
CA GLY A 91 26.42 4.66 -11.44
C GLY A 91 25.07 4.53 -10.71
N ASP A 92 25.02 5.03 -9.48
CA ASP A 92 23.87 4.91 -8.57
C ASP A 92 22.55 5.39 -9.18
N ALA A 93 22.57 6.50 -9.90
CA ALA A 93 21.37 7.04 -10.53
C ALA A 93 20.72 6.03 -11.50
N ALA A 94 21.53 5.34 -12.30
CA ALA A 94 21.07 4.31 -13.23
C ALA A 94 20.58 3.06 -12.48
N MET A 95 21.29 2.64 -11.43
CA MET A 95 20.86 1.52 -10.60
C MET A 95 19.54 1.79 -9.86
N LEU A 96 19.34 3.00 -9.36
CA LEU A 96 18.08 3.42 -8.76
C LEU A 96 16.94 3.46 -9.77
N VAL A 97 17.19 3.89 -11.01
CA VAL A 97 16.21 3.77 -12.11
C VAL A 97 15.86 2.31 -12.35
N ALA A 98 16.86 1.44 -12.47
CA ALA A 98 16.66 0.01 -12.70
C ALA A 98 15.85 -0.65 -11.57
N LEU A 99 16.17 -0.36 -10.31
CA LEU A 99 15.41 -0.84 -9.15
C LEU A 99 13.94 -0.42 -9.23
N ARG A 100 13.66 0.86 -9.51
CA ARG A 100 12.29 1.39 -9.57
C ARG A 100 11.48 0.77 -10.69
N LEU A 101 12.10 0.60 -11.87
CA LEU A 101 11.51 -0.08 -13.02
C LEU A 101 11.22 -1.57 -12.72
N LEU A 102 12.17 -2.27 -12.09
CA LEU A 102 11.98 -3.66 -11.66
C LEU A 102 10.80 -3.77 -10.69
N CYS A 103 10.76 -2.94 -9.65
CA CYS A 103 9.67 -2.92 -8.68
C CYS A 103 8.31 -2.59 -9.34
N ALA A 104 8.29 -1.65 -10.29
CA ALA A 104 7.09 -1.28 -11.02
C ALA A 104 6.54 -2.47 -11.83
N GLY A 105 7.40 -3.11 -12.63
CA GLY A 105 7.05 -4.29 -13.42
C GLY A 105 6.58 -5.46 -12.57
N LEU A 106 7.29 -5.77 -11.47
CA LEU A 106 6.89 -6.82 -10.53
C LEU A 106 5.52 -6.53 -9.90
N SER A 107 5.23 -5.28 -9.56
CA SER A 107 3.94 -4.89 -8.99
C SER A 107 2.79 -5.18 -9.95
N VAL A 108 2.91 -4.82 -11.23
CA VAL A 108 1.88 -5.09 -12.26
C VAL A 108 1.71 -6.58 -12.49
N VAL A 109 2.81 -7.34 -12.58
CA VAL A 109 2.77 -8.81 -12.72
C VAL A 109 2.07 -9.46 -11.52
N LEU A 110 2.30 -8.98 -10.31
CA LEU A 110 1.65 -9.51 -9.11
C LEU A 110 0.18 -9.13 -9.02
N VAL A 111 -0.22 -7.94 -9.46
CA VAL A 111 -1.66 -7.57 -9.60
C VAL A 111 -2.34 -8.50 -10.60
N TYR A 112 -1.72 -8.76 -11.76
CA TYR A 112 -2.20 -9.76 -12.71
C TYR A 112 -2.32 -11.14 -12.05
N GLY A 113 -1.27 -11.59 -11.36
CA GLY A 113 -1.23 -12.87 -10.67
C GLY A 113 -2.34 -13.03 -9.63
N LEU A 114 -2.60 -12.00 -8.83
CA LEU A 114 -3.71 -11.94 -7.88
C LEU A 114 -5.06 -12.01 -8.58
N ALA A 115 -5.26 -11.23 -9.64
CA ALA A 115 -6.48 -11.26 -10.43
C ALA A 115 -6.72 -12.64 -11.08
N ARG A 116 -5.67 -13.32 -11.55
CA ARG A 116 -5.72 -14.67 -12.12
C ARG A 116 -6.12 -15.76 -11.12
N LEU A 117 -6.13 -15.47 -9.82
CA LEU A 117 -6.66 -16.42 -8.83
C LEU A 117 -8.17 -16.61 -8.96
N VAL A 118 -8.89 -15.61 -9.49
CA VAL A 118 -10.36 -15.60 -9.56
C VAL A 118 -10.94 -15.26 -10.93
N TRP A 119 -10.15 -14.64 -11.81
CA TRP A 119 -10.56 -14.26 -13.16
C TRP A 119 -9.84 -15.07 -14.24
N SER A 120 -10.44 -15.19 -15.42
CA SER A 120 -9.78 -15.73 -16.62
C SER A 120 -8.62 -14.83 -17.08
N PRO A 121 -7.69 -15.34 -17.92
CA PRO A 121 -6.54 -14.55 -18.39
C PRO A 121 -6.92 -13.17 -18.94
N GLY A 122 -7.89 -13.11 -19.84
CA GLY A 122 -8.31 -11.85 -20.48
C GLY A 122 -8.89 -10.85 -19.48
N LEU A 123 -9.72 -11.32 -18.54
CA LEU A 123 -10.30 -10.44 -17.50
C LEU A 123 -9.25 -9.97 -16.50
N ALA A 124 -8.26 -10.81 -16.16
CA ALA A 124 -7.19 -10.45 -15.25
C ALA A 124 -6.22 -9.39 -15.82
N LEU A 125 -6.23 -9.15 -17.13
CA LEU A 125 -5.51 -8.03 -17.72
C LEU A 125 -6.11 -6.67 -17.31
N LEU A 126 -7.41 -6.57 -17.07
CA LEU A 126 -8.04 -5.27 -16.75
C LEU A 126 -7.47 -4.64 -15.47
N PRO A 127 -7.35 -5.34 -14.32
CA PRO A 127 -6.67 -4.79 -13.14
C PRO A 127 -5.21 -4.44 -13.39
N ALA A 128 -4.49 -5.27 -14.14
CA ALA A 128 -3.06 -5.08 -14.40
C ALA A 128 -2.80 -3.84 -15.27
N LEU A 129 -3.58 -3.68 -16.35
CA LEU A 129 -3.52 -2.50 -17.21
C LEU A 129 -3.93 -1.24 -16.43
N ALA A 130 -5.00 -1.31 -15.65
CA ALA A 130 -5.44 -0.19 -14.82
C ALA A 130 -4.38 0.23 -13.79
N TRP A 131 -3.68 -0.73 -13.18
CA TRP A 131 -2.59 -0.46 -12.24
C TRP A 131 -1.35 0.10 -12.92
N MET A 132 -0.95 -0.47 -14.07
CA MET A 132 0.18 -0.01 -14.88
C MET A 132 0.02 1.45 -15.32
N THR A 133 -1.21 1.89 -15.59
CA THR A 133 -1.52 3.27 -15.99
C THR A 133 -2.07 4.13 -14.86
N TYR A 134 -2.05 3.65 -13.61
CA TYR A 134 -2.57 4.41 -12.48
C TYR A 134 -1.59 5.55 -12.14
N PRO A 135 -1.95 6.83 -12.34
CA PRO A 135 -0.97 7.91 -12.35
C PRO A 135 -0.33 8.16 -10.99
N PHE A 136 -1.01 7.83 -9.89
CA PHE A 136 -0.40 7.95 -8.56
C PHE A 136 0.66 6.88 -8.31
N PHE A 137 0.50 5.69 -8.89
CA PHE A 137 1.56 4.67 -8.87
C PHE A 137 2.74 5.07 -9.77
N LEU A 138 2.45 5.58 -10.97
CA LEU A 138 3.48 6.13 -11.88
C LEU A 138 4.24 7.30 -11.26
N TRP A 139 3.55 8.17 -10.52
CA TRP A 139 4.14 9.27 -9.76
C TRP A 139 5.03 8.76 -8.63
N LEU A 140 4.57 7.78 -7.85
CA LEU A 140 5.36 7.22 -6.75
C LEU A 140 6.65 6.55 -7.23
N THR A 141 6.63 5.92 -8.39
CA THR A 141 7.78 5.23 -8.98
C THR A 141 8.80 6.17 -9.63
N LYS A 142 8.47 7.46 -9.82
CA LYS A 142 9.37 8.46 -10.41
C LYS A 142 10.60 8.78 -9.56
N GLN A 143 10.61 8.40 -8.28
CA GLN A 143 11.69 8.73 -7.34
C GLN A 143 11.91 7.56 -6.36
N PRO A 144 13.08 7.47 -5.69
CA PRO A 144 13.45 6.35 -4.82
C PRO A 144 12.72 6.42 -3.47
N ASN A 145 11.41 6.21 -3.53
CA ASN A 145 10.53 6.17 -2.36
C ASN A 145 10.45 4.73 -1.80
N SER A 146 10.27 4.58 -0.49
CA SER A 146 10.11 3.25 0.12
C SER A 146 8.82 2.54 -0.31
N GLU A 147 7.81 3.27 -0.80
CA GLU A 147 6.62 2.69 -1.46
C GLU A 147 7.00 1.77 -2.63
N VAL A 148 8.06 2.09 -3.37
CA VAL A 148 8.41 1.41 -4.62
C VAL A 148 8.79 -0.05 -4.39
N PRO A 149 9.75 -0.40 -3.51
CA PRO A 149 10.01 -1.80 -3.15
C PRO A 149 8.96 -2.39 -2.22
N PHE A 150 8.23 -1.57 -1.46
CA PHE A 150 7.16 -2.04 -0.58
C PHE A 150 6.02 -2.72 -1.33
N ILE A 151 5.52 -2.12 -2.41
CA ILE A 151 4.37 -2.61 -3.18
C ILE A 151 4.57 -4.04 -3.71
N PRO A 152 5.65 -4.40 -4.43
CA PRO A 152 5.81 -5.76 -4.93
C PRO A 152 6.03 -6.78 -3.80
N VAL A 153 6.71 -6.42 -2.70
CA VAL A 153 6.88 -7.30 -1.55
C VAL A 153 5.53 -7.56 -0.87
N LEU A 154 4.73 -6.50 -0.65
CA LEU A 154 3.36 -6.58 -0.14
C LEU A 154 2.50 -7.49 -1.02
N TYR A 155 2.49 -7.26 -2.34
CA TYR A 155 1.67 -8.05 -3.26
C TYR A 155 2.13 -9.49 -3.37
N ALA A 156 3.42 -9.77 -3.27
CA ALA A 156 3.92 -11.14 -3.22
C ALA A 156 3.44 -11.88 -1.96
N GLY A 157 3.47 -11.22 -0.80
CA GLY A 157 2.93 -11.77 0.45
C GLY A 157 1.43 -12.05 0.35
N ILE A 158 0.66 -11.09 -0.15
CA ILE A 158 -0.79 -11.21 -0.37
C ILE A 158 -1.09 -12.29 -1.42
N TYR A 159 -0.26 -12.43 -2.46
CA TYR A 159 -0.40 -13.46 -3.48
C TYR A 159 -0.19 -14.86 -2.90
N LEU A 160 0.86 -15.09 -2.12
CA LEU A 160 1.07 -16.39 -1.46
C LEU A 160 -0.08 -16.74 -0.51
N PHE A 161 -0.52 -15.75 0.27
CA PHE A 161 -1.66 -15.87 1.18
C PHE A 161 -2.93 -16.32 0.44
N TRP A 162 -3.35 -15.57 -0.58
CA TRP A 162 -4.58 -15.88 -1.32
C TRP A 162 -4.45 -17.11 -2.19
N ARG A 163 -3.27 -17.40 -2.72
CA ARG A 163 -3.03 -18.63 -3.48
C ARG A 163 -3.30 -19.85 -2.62
N ALA A 164 -2.80 -19.89 -1.38
CA ALA A 164 -3.10 -20.97 -0.45
C ALA A 164 -4.59 -21.02 -0.09
N ALA A 165 -5.17 -19.87 0.26
CA ALA A 165 -6.56 -19.76 0.70
C ALA A 165 -7.58 -20.14 -0.38
N LEU A 166 -7.36 -19.73 -1.63
CA LEU A 166 -8.31 -19.91 -2.73
C LEU A 166 -8.08 -21.22 -3.50
N ARG A 167 -6.85 -21.72 -3.57
CA ARG A 167 -6.56 -23.02 -4.21
C ARG A 167 -6.73 -24.21 -3.25
N GLY A 168 -7.13 -23.95 -2.00
CA GLY A 168 -7.46 -24.99 -1.03
C GLY A 168 -6.27 -25.86 -0.64
N TYR A 169 -5.06 -25.29 -0.61
CA TYR A 169 -3.88 -26.04 -0.19
C TYR A 169 -4.03 -26.51 1.27
N ARG A 170 -3.54 -27.71 1.56
CA ARG A 170 -3.57 -28.32 2.90
C ARG A 170 -2.19 -28.89 3.26
N GLY A 171 -2.00 -29.20 4.53
CA GLY A 171 -0.77 -29.80 5.04
C GLY A 171 0.48 -28.94 4.83
N PRO A 172 1.66 -29.56 4.62
CA PRO A 172 2.95 -28.86 4.53
C PRO A 172 2.99 -27.76 3.47
N ARG A 173 2.32 -27.98 2.32
CA ARG A 173 2.26 -26.98 1.25
C ARG A 173 1.53 -25.71 1.69
N ALA A 174 0.42 -25.84 2.42
CA ALA A 174 -0.28 -24.68 2.98
C ALA A 174 0.61 -23.96 4.00
N TRP A 175 1.30 -24.72 4.84
CA TRP A 175 2.18 -24.16 5.87
C TRP A 175 3.30 -23.31 5.26
N ALA A 176 3.98 -23.82 4.23
CA ALA A 176 5.02 -23.08 3.52
C ALA A 176 4.47 -21.77 2.90
N HIS A 177 3.26 -21.78 2.35
CA HIS A 177 2.66 -20.57 1.78
C HIS A 177 2.29 -19.54 2.85
N TYR A 178 1.70 -19.96 3.97
CA TYR A 178 1.33 -19.03 5.04
C TYR A 178 2.54 -18.50 5.80
N LEU A 179 3.55 -19.33 6.06
CA LEU A 179 4.82 -18.90 6.62
C LEU A 179 5.54 -17.94 5.68
N GLY A 180 5.63 -18.29 4.38
CA GLY A 180 6.24 -17.42 3.36
C GLY A 180 5.47 -16.11 3.15
N ALA A 181 4.14 -16.15 3.20
CA ALA A 181 3.31 -14.95 3.20
C ALA A 181 3.64 -14.07 4.41
N GLY A 182 3.68 -14.66 5.61
CA GLY A 182 4.11 -13.98 6.84
C GLY A 182 5.48 -13.34 6.71
N ALA A 183 6.47 -14.07 6.22
CA ALA A 183 7.82 -13.55 6.03
C ALA A 183 7.85 -12.35 5.07
N LEU A 184 7.10 -12.41 3.95
CA LEU A 184 6.99 -11.27 3.03
C LEU A 184 6.22 -10.09 3.64
N LEU A 185 5.20 -10.33 4.46
CA LEU A 185 4.53 -9.26 5.21
C LEU A 185 5.48 -8.63 6.25
N GLY A 186 6.30 -9.43 6.94
CA GLY A 186 7.34 -8.93 7.84
C GLY A 186 8.42 -8.13 7.11
N ALA A 187 8.82 -8.57 5.91
CA ALA A 187 9.72 -7.79 5.06
C ALA A 187 9.07 -6.47 4.63
N ALA A 188 7.77 -6.46 4.29
CA ALA A 188 7.03 -5.24 4.00
C ALA A 188 6.98 -4.30 5.21
N MET A 189 6.87 -4.83 6.44
CA MET A 189 6.95 -4.06 7.69
C MET A 189 8.33 -3.40 7.87
N LEU A 190 9.41 -4.12 7.56
CA LEU A 190 10.76 -3.57 7.58
C LEU A 190 11.01 -2.54 6.46
N ILE A 191 10.26 -2.56 5.36
CA ILE A 191 10.35 -1.51 4.34
C ILE A 191 9.52 -0.29 4.76
N ARG A 192 8.32 -0.50 5.32
CA ARG A 192 7.42 0.55 5.79
C ARG A 192 6.66 0.14 7.07
N PRO A 193 6.75 0.93 8.16
CA PRO A 193 6.02 0.65 9.41
C PRO A 193 4.50 0.64 9.24
N ALA A 194 3.96 1.26 8.19
CA ALA A 194 2.53 1.27 7.90
C ALA A 194 1.92 -0.14 7.72
N ALA A 195 2.74 -1.18 7.57
CA ALA A 195 2.30 -2.57 7.51
C ALA A 195 2.36 -3.33 8.85
N ILE A 196 2.75 -2.71 9.97
CA ILE A 196 3.05 -3.40 11.26
C ILE A 196 1.96 -4.37 11.74
N GLY A 197 0.68 -4.06 11.48
CA GLY A 197 -0.48 -4.86 11.88
C GLY A 197 -0.99 -5.81 10.81
N LEU A 198 -0.34 -5.89 9.65
CA LEU A 198 -0.89 -6.57 8.47
C LEU A 198 -0.94 -8.10 8.64
N SER A 199 -0.02 -8.69 9.40
CA SER A 199 -0.05 -10.12 9.73
C SER A 199 -1.25 -10.48 10.61
N LEU A 200 -1.63 -9.60 11.54
CA LEU A 200 -2.84 -9.73 12.34
C LEU A 200 -4.10 -9.59 11.47
N VAL A 201 -4.12 -8.64 10.53
CA VAL A 201 -5.21 -8.49 9.56
C VAL A 201 -5.35 -9.75 8.71
N ALA A 202 -4.24 -10.33 8.26
CA ALA A 202 -4.23 -11.60 7.53
C ALA A 202 -4.78 -12.77 8.38
N ALA A 203 -4.44 -12.82 9.67
CA ALA A 203 -5.03 -13.77 10.61
C ALA A 203 -6.56 -13.57 10.76
N ILE A 204 -7.03 -12.32 10.87
CA ILE A 204 -8.46 -12.00 10.90
C ILE A 204 -9.15 -12.45 9.60
N ILE A 205 -8.53 -12.23 8.43
CA ILE A 205 -9.07 -12.70 7.14
C ILE A 205 -9.15 -14.23 7.10
N LEU A 206 -8.15 -14.95 7.61
CA LEU A 206 -8.20 -16.41 7.71
C LEU A 206 -9.39 -16.87 8.55
N MET A 207 -9.66 -16.19 9.65
CA MET A 207 -10.79 -16.52 10.52
C MET A 207 -12.13 -16.16 9.88
N ALA A 208 -12.25 -14.99 9.25
CA ALA A 208 -13.53 -14.49 8.75
C ALA A 208 -13.92 -15.04 7.37
N VAL A 209 -12.95 -15.33 6.51
CA VAL A 209 -13.19 -15.49 5.07
C VAL A 209 -12.79 -16.87 4.54
N VAL A 210 -11.80 -17.53 5.14
CA VAL A 210 -11.30 -18.82 4.63
C VAL A 210 -12.18 -19.98 5.08
N ILE A 211 -12.52 -20.86 4.14
CA ILE A 211 -13.35 -22.04 4.41
C ILE A 211 -12.43 -23.21 4.79
N ALA A 212 -12.19 -23.37 6.08
CA ALA A 212 -11.42 -24.46 6.67
C ALA A 212 -11.85 -24.71 8.12
N PRO A 213 -11.59 -25.89 8.69
CA PRO A 213 -11.80 -26.14 10.12
C PRO A 213 -11.11 -25.07 10.99
N VAL A 214 -11.72 -24.71 12.12
CA VAL A 214 -11.21 -23.63 12.98
C VAL A 214 -9.77 -23.86 13.44
N ARG A 215 -9.42 -25.12 13.74
CA ARG A 215 -8.05 -25.52 14.11
C ARG A 215 -7.04 -25.24 13.00
N SER A 216 -7.41 -25.52 11.75
CA SER A 216 -6.56 -25.22 10.60
C SER A 216 -6.42 -23.72 10.38
N ARG A 217 -7.50 -22.95 10.52
CA ARG A 217 -7.46 -21.48 10.42
C ARG A 217 -6.54 -20.87 11.48
N LEU A 218 -6.63 -21.33 12.72
CA LEU A 218 -5.74 -20.91 13.81
C LEU A 218 -4.27 -21.27 13.52
N ALA A 219 -4.01 -22.49 13.05
CA ALA A 219 -2.65 -22.89 12.68
C ALA A 219 -2.09 -22.03 11.53
N TYR A 220 -2.89 -21.73 10.50
CA TYR A 220 -2.47 -20.85 9.41
C TYR A 220 -2.25 -19.41 9.89
N ALA A 221 -3.10 -18.90 10.77
CA ALA A 221 -2.93 -17.57 11.37
C ALA A 221 -1.63 -17.49 12.18
N ALA A 222 -1.35 -18.51 13.01
CA ALA A 222 -0.11 -18.61 13.76
C ALA A 222 1.12 -18.64 12.84
N LEU A 223 1.05 -19.34 11.71
CA LEU A 223 2.16 -19.39 10.74
C LEU A 223 2.41 -18.05 10.03
N VAL A 224 1.36 -17.29 9.69
CA VAL A 224 1.53 -15.95 9.11
C VAL A 224 2.18 -15.00 10.13
N ILE A 225 1.72 -15.03 11.38
CA ILE A 225 2.29 -14.22 12.46
C ILE A 225 3.74 -14.63 12.72
N LEU A 226 4.01 -15.93 12.86
CA LEU A 226 5.34 -16.47 13.06
C LEU A 226 6.30 -16.06 11.94
N GLY A 227 5.90 -16.19 10.68
CA GLY A 227 6.72 -15.78 9.54
C GLY A 227 7.09 -14.30 9.60
N SER A 228 6.15 -13.44 10.03
CA SER A 228 6.40 -12.01 10.17
C SER A 228 7.38 -11.72 11.31
N ILE A 229 7.17 -12.35 12.48
CA ILE A 229 8.05 -12.22 13.65
C ILE A 229 9.47 -12.65 13.31
N LEU A 230 9.65 -13.80 12.64
CA LEU A 230 10.98 -14.29 12.29
C LEU A 230 11.78 -13.32 11.42
N VAL A 231 11.12 -12.52 10.59
CA VAL A 231 11.77 -11.52 9.74
C VAL A 231 12.07 -10.24 10.51
N ILE A 232 11.19 -9.82 11.41
CA ILE A 232 11.31 -8.55 12.15
C ILE A 232 12.24 -8.68 13.37
N LEU A 233 12.21 -9.83 14.04
CA LEU A 233 12.89 -10.06 15.31
C LEU A 233 14.40 -9.74 15.29
N PRO A 234 15.18 -10.04 14.23
CA PRO A 234 16.60 -9.69 14.20
C PRO A 234 16.84 -8.18 14.32
N TRP A 235 16.00 -7.36 13.68
CA TRP A 235 16.09 -5.90 13.77
C TRP A 235 15.71 -5.40 15.17
N GLU A 236 14.57 -5.86 15.69
CA GLU A 236 14.11 -5.47 17.03
C GLU A 236 15.10 -5.86 18.12
N ALA A 237 15.70 -7.05 18.01
CA ALA A 237 16.73 -7.52 18.95
C ALA A 237 17.98 -6.65 18.91
N ALA A 238 18.41 -6.20 17.72
CA ALA A 238 19.54 -5.30 17.58
C ALA A 238 19.25 -3.90 18.19
N VAL A 239 18.06 -3.36 17.93
CA VAL A 239 17.63 -2.08 18.53
C VAL A 239 17.55 -2.19 20.06
N TYR A 240 16.95 -3.26 20.58
CA TYR A 240 16.87 -3.49 22.02
C TYR A 240 18.24 -3.67 22.67
N ALA A 241 19.16 -4.38 22.02
CA ALA A 241 20.52 -4.57 22.53
C ALA A 241 21.29 -3.24 22.65
N GLU A 242 21.06 -2.31 21.73
CA GLU A 242 21.73 -1.00 21.72
C GLU A 242 21.08 0.02 22.66
N THR A 243 19.75 -0.01 22.78
CA THR A 243 18.99 1.05 23.49
C THR A 243 18.43 0.64 24.84
N GLY A 244 18.24 -0.66 25.08
CA GLY A 244 17.46 -1.17 26.21
C GLY A 244 15.94 -0.93 26.09
N GLU A 245 15.46 -0.38 24.97
CA GLU A 245 14.05 -0.05 24.74
C GLU A 245 13.43 -0.92 23.64
N ILE A 246 12.15 -1.26 23.80
CA ILE A 246 11.36 -1.91 22.76
C ILE A 246 10.75 -0.80 21.89
N ILE A 247 11.29 -0.63 20.69
CA ILE A 247 10.86 0.38 19.72
C ILE A 247 10.25 -0.35 18.51
N PRO A 248 8.92 -0.55 18.45
CA PRO A 248 8.29 -1.34 17.40
C PRO A 248 8.53 -0.73 16.02
N LEU A 249 9.47 -1.31 15.27
CA LEU A 249 9.96 -0.97 13.94
C LEU A 249 10.57 0.44 13.76
N SER A 250 10.04 1.47 14.41
CA SER A 250 10.40 2.87 14.15
C SER A 250 10.14 3.77 15.35
N SER A 251 11.12 4.63 15.68
CA SER A 251 10.95 5.70 16.68
C SER A 251 10.19 6.92 16.13
N GLY A 252 9.99 7.00 14.82
CA GLY A 252 9.29 8.11 14.15
C GLY A 252 7.77 8.10 14.30
N GLY A 253 7.19 7.09 14.96
CA GLY A 253 5.74 6.91 15.07
C GLY A 253 5.03 8.10 15.73
N ALA A 254 5.49 8.53 16.90
CA ALA A 254 4.89 9.64 17.65
C ALA A 254 4.87 10.94 16.84
N MET A 255 6.03 11.30 16.27
CA MET A 255 6.17 12.47 15.39
C MET A 255 5.25 12.39 14.16
N THR A 256 5.10 11.22 13.55
CA THR A 256 4.24 11.06 12.36
C THR A 256 2.76 11.21 12.72
N ILE A 257 2.34 10.77 13.90
CA ILE A 257 0.97 10.97 14.39
C ILE A 257 0.74 12.45 14.68
N HIS A 258 1.66 13.12 15.38
CA HIS A 258 1.62 14.56 15.62
C HIS A 258 1.53 15.36 14.31
N ASP A 259 2.39 15.06 13.33
CA ASP A 259 2.36 15.69 12.01
C ASP A 259 1.02 15.47 11.33
N GLY A 260 0.41 14.29 11.52
CA GLY A 260 -0.92 13.97 11.02
C GLY A 260 -2.06 14.75 11.70
N LEU A 261 -1.86 15.28 12.89
CA LEU A 261 -2.80 16.15 13.60
C LEU A 261 -2.61 17.62 13.26
N THR A 262 -1.41 18.01 12.82
CA THR A 262 -1.03 19.41 12.57
C THR A 262 -0.78 19.72 11.09
N PHE A 263 -1.05 18.74 10.21
CA PHE A 263 -0.60 18.74 8.80
C PHE A 263 -1.02 19.93 7.96
N LEU A 264 -2.09 20.66 8.31
CA LEU A 264 -2.59 21.88 7.65
C LEU A 264 -2.16 23.18 8.33
N ALA A 265 -1.86 23.14 9.63
CA ALA A 265 -1.54 24.32 10.43
C ALA A 265 -0.10 24.80 10.25
N VAL A 266 0.84 23.88 10.00
CA VAL A 266 2.26 24.25 9.83
C VAL A 266 2.52 24.67 8.39
N PRO A 267 2.82 25.95 8.12
CA PRO A 267 3.22 26.39 6.79
C PRO A 267 4.57 25.75 6.44
N LYS A 268 4.68 25.25 5.21
CA LYS A 268 5.96 24.88 4.60
C LYS A 268 6.04 25.61 3.27
N GLU A 269 7.22 26.09 2.91
CA GLU A 269 7.43 26.95 1.73
C GLU A 269 6.87 26.35 0.43
N TYR A 270 6.86 25.03 0.30
CA TYR A 270 6.36 24.31 -0.88
C TYR A 270 4.86 23.93 -0.83
N ARG A 271 4.15 24.20 0.27
CA ARG A 271 2.75 23.79 0.47
C ARG A 271 1.80 24.94 0.19
N ARG A 272 0.75 24.68 -0.60
CA ARG A 272 -0.35 25.63 -0.77
C ARG A 272 -1.27 25.65 0.46
N GLU A 273 -1.76 26.82 0.84
CA GLU A 273 -2.80 26.92 1.86
C GLU A 273 -4.10 26.24 1.39
N VAL A 274 -4.76 25.54 2.31
CA VAL A 274 -6.06 24.91 2.09
C VAL A 274 -7.01 25.47 3.13
N ALA A 275 -8.13 25.99 2.67
CA ALA A 275 -9.17 26.49 3.55
C ALA A 275 -9.69 25.36 4.45
N VAL A 276 -9.61 25.58 5.75
CA VAL A 276 -10.19 24.72 6.79
C VAL A 276 -11.11 25.55 7.68
N PRO A 277 -12.11 24.92 8.33
CA PRO A 277 -12.90 25.59 9.36
C PRO A 277 -11.99 26.20 10.44
N ALA A 278 -12.30 27.42 10.90
CA ALA A 278 -11.47 28.15 11.87
C ALA A 278 -11.24 27.34 13.16
N ASP A 279 -12.30 26.68 13.66
CA ASP A 279 -12.21 25.83 14.86
C ASP A 279 -11.29 24.62 14.69
N VAL A 280 -11.15 24.10 13.47
CA VAL A 280 -10.18 23.05 13.14
C VAL A 280 -8.77 23.63 13.07
N ALA A 281 -8.59 24.81 12.47
CA ALA A 281 -7.28 25.46 12.42
C ALA A 281 -6.74 25.76 13.83
N ASP A 282 -7.60 26.31 14.70
CA ASP A 282 -7.29 26.62 16.10
C ASP A 282 -6.89 25.34 16.85
N LEU A 283 -7.68 24.26 16.73
CA LEU A 283 -7.35 22.95 17.30
C LEU A 283 -5.98 22.43 16.84
N MET A 284 -5.70 22.52 15.53
CA MET A 284 -4.43 22.04 14.98
C MET A 284 -3.25 22.89 15.48
N TRP A 285 -3.45 24.19 15.70
CA TRP A 285 -2.44 25.07 16.27
C TRP A 285 -2.21 24.79 17.77
N THR A 286 -3.27 24.59 18.55
CA THR A 286 -3.17 24.18 19.96
C THR A 286 -2.39 22.88 20.10
N ILE A 287 -2.64 21.88 19.26
CA ILE A 287 -1.86 20.63 19.25
C ILE A 287 -0.39 20.90 18.87
N HIS A 288 -0.16 21.79 17.90
CA HIS A 288 1.18 22.14 17.44
C HIS A 288 2.02 22.83 18.53
N GLU A 289 1.44 23.72 19.32
CA GLU A 289 2.10 24.38 20.45
C GLU A 289 2.50 23.39 21.56
N ARG A 290 1.81 22.25 21.64
CA ARG A 290 2.08 21.17 22.60
C ARG A 290 3.04 20.11 22.07
N ARG A 291 3.87 20.46 21.07
CA ARG A 291 4.78 19.52 20.40
C ARG A 291 5.68 18.75 21.37
N ASP A 292 6.20 19.39 22.40
CA ASP A 292 7.10 18.77 23.39
C ASP A 292 6.40 17.63 24.17
N GLU A 293 5.10 17.75 24.42
CA GLU A 293 4.30 16.70 25.04
C GLU A 293 4.06 15.50 24.11
N THR A 294 4.23 15.70 22.80
CA THR A 294 3.98 14.69 21.76
C THR A 294 5.24 13.96 21.28
N ALA A 295 6.35 14.09 22.01
CA ALA A 295 7.60 13.39 21.70
C ALA A 295 7.48 11.86 21.79
N THR A 296 6.55 11.35 22.60
CA THR A 296 6.30 9.91 22.78
C THR A 296 4.91 9.51 22.31
N THR A 297 4.72 8.24 21.95
CA THR A 297 3.41 7.72 21.53
C THR A 297 2.35 7.91 22.63
N GLY A 298 2.72 7.68 23.90
CA GLY A 298 1.82 7.90 25.03
C GLY A 298 1.44 9.37 25.22
N GLY A 299 2.40 10.27 25.05
CA GLY A 299 2.18 11.72 25.10
C GLY A 299 1.23 12.20 24.01
N VAL A 300 1.44 11.77 22.75
CA VAL A 300 0.53 12.07 21.63
C VAL A 300 -0.89 11.60 21.92
N LEU A 301 -1.06 10.36 22.40
CA LEU A 301 -2.39 9.81 22.70
C LEU A 301 -3.09 10.58 23.83
N ARG A 302 -2.33 11.04 24.83
CA ARG A 302 -2.85 11.89 25.91
C ARG A 302 -3.35 13.21 25.37
N VAL A 303 -2.54 13.92 24.57
CA VAL A 303 -2.93 15.19 23.93
C VAL A 303 -4.17 15.00 23.06
N ILE A 304 -4.21 13.96 22.22
CA ILE A 304 -5.42 13.62 21.43
C ILE A 304 -6.66 13.46 22.32
N ALA A 305 -6.55 12.72 23.42
CA ALA A 305 -7.68 12.45 24.30
C ALA A 305 -8.17 13.71 25.03
N GLU A 306 -7.27 14.62 25.41
CA GLU A 306 -7.59 15.89 26.03
C GLU A 306 -8.29 16.82 25.03
N GLU A 307 -7.71 17.02 23.84
CA GLU A 307 -8.29 17.90 22.82
C GLU A 307 -9.62 17.37 22.27
N ALA A 308 -9.77 16.05 22.13
CA ALA A 308 -11.04 15.43 21.73
C ALA A 308 -12.15 15.66 22.76
N ARG A 309 -11.82 15.82 24.05
CA ARG A 309 -12.79 16.16 25.11
C ARG A 309 -13.04 17.66 25.18
N ALA A 310 -12.01 18.48 24.99
CA ALA A 310 -12.11 19.93 25.06
C ALA A 310 -12.87 20.52 23.86
N ALA A 311 -12.62 20.01 22.65
CA ALA A 311 -13.20 20.49 21.41
C ALA A 311 -13.75 19.35 20.53
N PRO A 312 -14.77 18.58 20.99
CA PRO A 312 -15.23 17.36 20.32
C PRO A 312 -15.75 17.61 18.90
N SER A 313 -16.37 18.77 18.64
CA SER A 313 -16.85 19.13 17.29
C SER A 313 -15.70 19.40 16.32
N ALA A 314 -14.72 20.20 16.73
CA ALA A 314 -13.53 20.49 15.92
C ALA A 314 -12.71 19.22 15.67
N PHE A 315 -12.55 18.37 16.69
CA PHE A 315 -11.86 17.10 16.57
C PHE A 315 -12.59 16.15 15.59
N ALA A 316 -13.92 16.05 15.68
CA ALA A 316 -14.71 15.26 14.74
C ALA A 316 -14.59 15.77 13.29
N LYS A 317 -14.60 17.10 13.09
CA LYS A 317 -14.35 17.73 11.78
C LYS A 317 -12.95 17.40 11.26
N LEU A 318 -11.92 17.50 12.10
CA LEU A 318 -10.54 17.15 11.75
C LEU A 318 -10.47 15.68 11.29
N MET A 319 -11.05 14.75 12.07
CA MET A 319 -11.10 13.34 11.70
C MET A 319 -11.85 13.12 10.38
N GLY A 320 -12.98 13.80 10.16
CA GLY A 320 -13.70 13.78 8.89
C GLY A 320 -12.85 14.26 7.71
N ILE A 321 -12.10 15.35 7.88
CA ILE A 321 -11.15 15.83 6.87
C ILE A 321 -10.10 14.76 6.58
N LYS A 322 -9.52 14.12 7.60
CA LYS A 322 -8.52 13.04 7.42
C LYS A 322 -9.10 11.84 6.66
N VAL A 323 -10.34 11.45 6.98
CA VAL A 323 -11.08 10.33 6.34
C VAL A 323 -11.23 10.54 4.84
N VAL A 324 -11.63 11.73 4.41
CA VAL A 324 -11.83 12.00 2.98
C VAL A 324 -10.48 12.26 2.30
N ARG A 325 -9.60 13.02 2.95
CA ARG A 325 -8.32 13.47 2.38
C ARG A 325 -7.33 12.33 2.18
N SER A 326 -7.38 11.24 2.93
CA SER A 326 -6.53 10.06 2.69
C SER A 326 -6.66 9.48 1.27
N TRP A 327 -7.75 9.78 0.56
CA TRP A 327 -8.00 9.28 -0.79
C TRP A 327 -7.48 10.19 -1.90
N TYR A 328 -7.14 11.45 -1.61
CA TYR A 328 -6.73 12.41 -2.64
C TYR A 328 -5.61 13.37 -2.22
N GLY A 329 -5.31 13.44 -0.93
CA GLY A 329 -4.39 14.39 -0.34
C GLY A 329 -2.98 14.17 -0.84
N ILE A 330 -2.35 15.24 -1.28
CA ILE A 330 -0.95 15.24 -1.70
C ILE A 330 -0.18 16.26 -0.85
N ASP A 331 1.11 15.99 -0.61
CA ASP A 331 1.86 16.79 0.35
C ASP A 331 2.02 18.26 -0.07
N SER A 332 2.18 18.54 -1.37
CA SER A 332 2.28 19.90 -1.93
C SER A 332 0.94 20.64 -2.00
N ARG A 333 -0.17 19.90 -2.06
CA ARG A 333 -1.56 20.40 -2.16
C ARG A 333 -1.90 21.16 -3.45
N ILE A 334 -1.02 21.14 -4.44
CA ILE A 334 -1.18 21.92 -5.69
C ILE A 334 -2.22 21.29 -6.63
N LEU A 335 -2.18 19.97 -6.79
CA LEU A 335 -2.98 19.19 -7.73
C LEU A 335 -4.09 18.36 -7.05
N GLU A 336 -4.64 18.82 -5.92
CA GLU A 336 -5.68 18.06 -5.19
C GLU A 336 -6.98 17.93 -5.99
N MET A 337 -7.42 18.97 -6.69
CA MET A 337 -8.66 18.90 -7.49
C MET A 337 -8.59 17.91 -8.66
N PRO A 338 -7.54 17.93 -9.53
CA PRO A 338 -7.35 16.88 -10.52
C PRO A 338 -7.26 15.48 -9.89
N THR A 339 -6.59 15.39 -8.73
CA THR A 339 -6.46 14.13 -8.00
C THR A 339 -7.82 13.60 -7.55
N ILE A 340 -8.68 14.45 -6.97
CA ILE A 340 -10.05 14.10 -6.59
C ILE A 340 -10.85 13.61 -7.80
N ALA A 341 -10.85 14.39 -8.89
CA ALA A 341 -11.64 14.07 -10.08
C ALA A 341 -11.28 12.68 -10.64
N LEU A 342 -9.98 12.40 -10.76
CA LEU A 342 -9.51 11.12 -11.23
C LEU A 342 -9.81 10.00 -10.22
N GLN A 343 -9.56 10.23 -8.94
CA GLN A 343 -9.78 9.24 -7.90
C GLN A 343 -11.24 8.82 -7.82
N LEU A 344 -12.19 9.76 -7.96
CA LEU A 344 -13.62 9.48 -7.97
C LEU A 344 -14.00 8.51 -9.09
N VAL A 345 -13.41 8.65 -10.29
CA VAL A 345 -13.64 7.71 -11.39
C VAL A 345 -13.17 6.30 -11.01
N TYR A 346 -11.95 6.16 -10.47
CA TYR A 346 -11.45 4.87 -10.04
C TYR A 346 -12.29 4.27 -8.91
N LEU A 347 -12.64 5.05 -7.89
CA LEU A 347 -13.45 4.59 -6.75
C LEU A 347 -14.87 4.20 -7.17
N ALA A 348 -15.49 4.91 -8.11
CA ALA A 348 -16.79 4.54 -8.65
C ALA A 348 -16.73 3.18 -9.38
N LEU A 349 -15.72 2.97 -10.22
CA LEU A 349 -15.51 1.70 -10.92
C LEU A 349 -15.17 0.55 -9.96
N ILE A 350 -14.33 0.80 -8.96
CA ILE A 350 -14.00 -0.15 -7.89
C ILE A 350 -15.24 -0.51 -7.09
N GLY A 351 -16.06 0.47 -6.72
CA GLY A 351 -17.32 0.26 -6.01
C GLY A 351 -18.28 -0.62 -6.80
N TRP A 352 -18.50 -0.29 -8.07
CA TRP A 352 -19.34 -1.11 -8.96
C TRP A 352 -18.78 -2.53 -9.12
N GLY A 353 -17.49 -2.67 -9.42
CA GLY A 353 -16.83 -3.97 -9.52
C GLY A 353 -16.97 -4.79 -8.24
N SER A 354 -16.79 -4.15 -7.08
CA SER A 354 -16.93 -4.78 -5.75
C SER A 354 -18.37 -5.26 -5.48
N VAL A 355 -19.38 -4.48 -5.85
CA VAL A 355 -20.79 -4.90 -5.75
C VAL A 355 -21.04 -6.15 -6.61
N TYR A 356 -20.48 -6.20 -7.82
CA TYR A 356 -20.58 -7.37 -8.68
C TYR A 356 -19.91 -8.59 -8.05
N THR A 357 -18.65 -8.49 -7.61
CA THR A 357 -17.91 -9.61 -7.04
C THR A 357 -18.54 -10.11 -5.74
N TRP A 358 -19.12 -9.20 -4.95
CA TRP A 358 -19.87 -9.56 -3.75
C TRP A 358 -21.11 -10.39 -4.09
N ARG A 359 -21.90 -9.95 -5.06
CA ARG A 359 -23.11 -10.67 -5.53
C ARG A 359 -22.78 -12.00 -6.20
N ALA A 360 -21.67 -12.08 -6.93
CA ALA A 360 -21.20 -13.31 -7.56
C ALA A 360 -20.79 -14.39 -6.53
N GLY A 361 -20.47 -14.02 -5.30
CA GLY A 361 -20.19 -14.97 -4.22
C GLY A 361 -18.86 -15.72 -4.37
N GLY A 362 -18.75 -16.86 -3.69
CA GLY A 362 -17.62 -17.79 -3.82
C GLY A 362 -16.24 -17.18 -3.57
N ALA A 363 -15.28 -17.51 -4.44
CA ALA A 363 -13.90 -17.00 -4.36
C ALA A 363 -13.81 -15.48 -4.58
N LEU A 364 -14.65 -14.92 -5.45
CA LEU A 364 -14.68 -13.48 -5.76
C LEU A 364 -15.07 -12.65 -4.54
N ARG A 365 -16.16 -13.03 -3.86
CA ARG A 365 -16.61 -12.36 -2.63
C ARG A 365 -15.55 -12.44 -1.54
N ARG A 366 -14.94 -13.62 -1.36
CA ARG A 366 -13.89 -13.83 -0.36
C ARG A 366 -12.66 -12.95 -0.60
N LEU A 367 -12.11 -12.98 -1.82
CA LEU A 367 -10.97 -12.14 -2.19
C LEU A 367 -11.29 -10.65 -2.01
N THR A 368 -12.46 -10.22 -2.48
CA THR A 368 -12.91 -8.83 -2.37
C THR A 368 -13.05 -8.40 -0.90
N ALA A 369 -13.71 -9.21 -0.07
CA ALA A 369 -13.89 -8.93 1.35
C ALA A 369 -12.56 -8.81 2.10
N GLY A 370 -11.64 -9.77 1.89
CA GLY A 370 -10.34 -9.70 2.55
C GLY A 370 -9.45 -8.57 2.02
N ASN A 371 -9.51 -8.23 0.73
CA ASN A 371 -8.83 -7.05 0.20
C ASN A 371 -9.38 -5.75 0.81
N TRP A 372 -10.70 -5.63 1.01
CA TRP A 372 -11.29 -4.49 1.71
C TRP A 372 -10.86 -4.42 3.18
N LEU A 373 -10.69 -5.55 3.88
CA LEU A 373 -10.13 -5.55 5.24
C LEU A 373 -8.68 -5.01 5.27
N ILE A 374 -7.86 -5.36 4.27
CA ILE A 374 -6.52 -4.79 4.11
C ILE A 374 -6.61 -3.28 3.84
N VAL A 375 -7.50 -2.85 2.95
CA VAL A 375 -7.70 -1.43 2.62
C VAL A 375 -8.16 -0.64 3.85
N LEU A 376 -9.10 -1.17 4.63
CA LEU A 376 -9.57 -0.56 5.88
C LEU A 376 -8.43 -0.43 6.90
N TYR A 377 -7.54 -1.42 6.98
CA TYR A 377 -6.34 -1.33 7.80
C TYR A 377 -5.41 -0.18 7.36
N PHE A 378 -5.04 -0.10 6.08
CA PHE A 378 -4.21 1.00 5.58
C PHE A 378 -4.89 2.36 5.71
N TRP A 379 -6.21 2.41 5.54
CA TRP A 379 -6.99 3.61 5.75
C TRP A 379 -6.94 4.06 7.21
N GLY A 380 -7.13 3.13 8.15
CA GLY A 380 -6.97 3.39 9.58
C GLY A 380 -5.56 3.86 9.94
N MET A 381 -4.51 3.24 9.39
CA MET A 381 -3.13 3.71 9.58
C MET A 381 -2.94 5.13 9.05
N THR A 382 -3.50 5.44 7.88
CA THR A 382 -3.43 6.78 7.27
C THR A 382 -4.19 7.83 8.10
N LEU A 383 -5.27 7.44 8.77
CA LEU A 383 -6.00 8.28 9.73
C LEU A 383 -5.21 8.56 11.00
N LEU A 384 -4.42 7.59 11.48
CA LEU A 384 -3.53 7.80 12.61
C LEU A 384 -2.39 8.75 12.24
N VAL A 385 -1.83 8.62 11.04
CA VAL A 385 -0.72 9.45 10.56
C VAL A 385 -1.19 10.62 9.70
N VAL A 386 -0.39 11.01 8.71
CA VAL A 386 -0.73 12.09 7.76
C VAL A 386 -1.69 11.57 6.68
N PRO A 387 -2.82 12.25 6.41
CA PRO A 387 -3.87 11.79 5.51
C PRO A 387 -3.50 12.00 4.03
N LEU A 388 -2.48 11.29 3.56
CA LEU A 388 -1.96 11.39 2.18
C LEU A 388 -2.34 10.16 1.35
N LEU A 389 -2.69 10.41 0.09
CA LEU A 389 -2.97 9.38 -0.93
C LEU A 389 -1.80 8.41 -1.10
N ARG A 390 -0.54 8.85 -0.88
CA ARG A 390 0.63 7.96 -0.98
C ARG A 390 0.55 6.73 -0.05
N TYR A 391 -0.15 6.83 1.09
CA TYR A 391 -0.34 5.70 2.00
C TYR A 391 -1.45 4.74 1.54
N MET A 392 -2.43 5.23 0.78
CA MET A 392 -3.49 4.42 0.19
C MET A 392 -3.12 3.84 -1.17
N ALA A 393 -2.20 4.46 -1.91
CA ALA A 393 -1.80 4.03 -3.24
C ALA A 393 -1.37 2.54 -3.30
N PRO A 394 -0.58 1.99 -2.35
CA PRO A 394 -0.23 0.57 -2.37
C PRO A 394 -1.42 -0.38 -2.32
N VAL A 395 -2.54 -0.02 -1.70
CA VAL A 395 -3.72 -0.89 -1.62
C VAL A 395 -4.71 -0.69 -2.78
N MET A 396 -4.51 0.33 -3.61
CA MET A 396 -5.36 0.57 -4.78
C MET A 396 -5.26 -0.58 -5.79
N GLY A 397 -4.09 -1.16 -6.03
CA GLY A 397 -3.96 -2.34 -6.90
C GLY A 397 -4.79 -3.54 -6.46
N LEU A 398 -5.02 -3.70 -5.14
CA LEU A 398 -5.88 -4.76 -4.59
C LEU A 398 -7.36 -4.51 -4.88
N LEU A 399 -7.78 -3.23 -4.86
CA LEU A 399 -9.14 -2.82 -5.19
C LEU A 399 -9.43 -2.95 -6.69
N LEU A 400 -8.45 -2.64 -7.53
CA LEU A 400 -8.57 -2.75 -8.99
C LEU A 400 -8.84 -4.19 -9.45
N ILE A 401 -8.54 -5.22 -8.63
CA ILE A 401 -8.89 -6.62 -8.92
C ILE A 401 -10.40 -6.81 -9.16
N ALA A 402 -11.25 -5.93 -8.63
CA ALA A 402 -12.69 -6.00 -8.82
C ALA A 402 -13.17 -5.46 -10.18
N LEU A 403 -12.33 -4.74 -10.94
CA LEU A 403 -12.71 -4.08 -12.20
C LEU A 403 -13.38 -4.97 -13.25
N PRO A 404 -13.00 -6.25 -13.45
CA PRO A 404 -13.69 -7.13 -14.40
C PRO A 404 -15.19 -7.30 -14.10
N GLY A 405 -15.62 -7.09 -12.85
CA GLY A 405 -17.02 -7.09 -12.48
C GLY A 405 -17.84 -5.99 -13.16
N VAL A 406 -17.24 -4.83 -13.46
CA VAL A 406 -17.89 -3.76 -14.21
C VAL A 406 -18.21 -4.25 -15.63
N TYR A 407 -17.21 -4.77 -16.33
CA TYR A 407 -17.37 -5.31 -17.69
C TYR A 407 -18.44 -6.40 -17.75
N LEU A 408 -18.36 -7.40 -16.87
CA LEU A 408 -19.33 -8.50 -16.86
C LEU A 408 -20.75 -8.03 -16.53
N SER A 409 -20.89 -7.04 -15.65
CA SER A 409 -22.21 -6.47 -15.34
C SER A 409 -22.82 -5.73 -16.53
N LEU A 410 -22.01 -5.07 -17.36
CA LEU A 410 -22.46 -4.40 -18.58
C LEU A 410 -22.87 -5.41 -19.65
N VAL A 411 -22.09 -6.48 -19.84
CA VAL A 411 -22.41 -7.57 -20.78
C VAL A 411 -23.72 -8.25 -20.37
N ALA A 412 -23.90 -8.55 -19.08
CA ALA A 412 -25.12 -9.19 -18.58
C ALA A 412 -26.36 -8.30 -18.76
N ARG A 413 -26.24 -6.96 -18.67
CA ARG A 413 -27.35 -6.03 -18.94
C ARG A 413 -27.77 -6.03 -20.40
N ARG A 414 -26.81 -6.13 -21.33
CA ARG A 414 -27.09 -6.18 -22.78
C ARG A 414 -27.74 -7.49 -23.22
N ALA A 415 -27.44 -8.59 -22.55
CA ALA A 415 -27.98 -9.91 -22.87
C ALA A 415 -29.42 -10.14 -22.36
N ARG A 416 -29.97 -9.25 -21.53
CA ARG A 416 -31.37 -9.36 -21.11
C ARG A 416 -32.28 -8.99 -22.30
N PRO A 417 -33.17 -9.90 -22.76
CA PRO A 417 -34.13 -9.53 -23.79
C PRO A 417 -34.95 -8.34 -23.32
N ALA A 418 -35.27 -7.43 -24.25
CA ALA A 418 -36.15 -6.30 -23.95
C ALA A 418 -37.41 -6.84 -23.27
N PRO A 419 -37.91 -6.21 -22.19
CA PRO A 419 -39.16 -6.64 -21.58
C PRO A 419 -40.19 -6.69 -22.70
N ALA A 420 -40.73 -7.88 -22.96
CA ALA A 420 -41.77 -8.05 -23.96
C ALA A 420 -42.82 -6.99 -23.65
N THR A 421 -42.99 -6.03 -24.57
CA THR A 421 -44.09 -5.07 -24.53
C THR A 421 -45.33 -5.93 -24.33
N ARG A 422 -45.90 -5.90 -23.12
CA ARG A 422 -47.20 -6.51 -22.87
C ARG A 422 -48.12 -5.87 -23.88
N ALA A 423 -48.49 -6.63 -24.91
CA ALA A 423 -49.54 -6.22 -25.82
C ALA A 423 -50.73 -5.88 -24.93
N VAL A 424 -51.10 -4.61 -24.91
CA VAL A 424 -52.36 -4.18 -24.33
C VAL A 424 -53.42 -4.90 -25.15
N SER A 425 -54.10 -5.88 -24.55
CA SER A 425 -55.27 -6.52 -25.17
C SER A 425 -56.26 -5.40 -25.49
N PRO A 426 -56.67 -5.21 -26.76
CA PRO A 426 -57.78 -4.34 -27.07
C PRO A 426 -59.07 -5.11 -26.80
N ASP A 427 -59.40 -5.27 -25.51
CA ASP A 427 -60.76 -5.64 -25.11
C ASP A 427 -61.51 -4.35 -24.76
N TYR A 428 -62.07 -3.72 -25.79
CA TYR A 428 -63.19 -2.78 -25.72
C TYR A 428 -64.11 -2.98 -26.92
#